data_AF-A0A9E0XKG7-F1
#
_entry.id   AF-A0A9E0XKG7-F1
#
_cell.length_a   1.000
_cell.length_b   1.000
_cell.length_c   1.000
_cell.angle_alpha   90.00
_cell.angle_beta   90.00
_cell.angle_gamma   90.00
#
_symmetry.space_group_name_H-M   'P 1'
#
loop_
_entity.id
_entity.type
_entity.pdbx_description
1 polymer ?
#
loop_
_entity_poly.entity_id
_entity_poly.type
_entity_poly.pdbx_seq_one_letter_code
_entity_poly.pdbx_strand_id
1 'polypeptide(L)' 'MKTLTIKDLPLNEELESEALAAVSGGMGRTPQQILAWEISGKPATWQGLVLNDQNRLELPVI' A
#
# COMPACT_ATOMS: atom_id res chain seq x y z
N MET A 1 19.91 -11.36 -10.04
CA MET A 1 19.56 -10.29 -9.08
C MET A 1 18.81 -10.94 -7.93
N LYS A 2 19.24 -10.74 -6.67
CA LYS A 2 18.55 -11.24 -5.48
C LYS A 2 17.56 -10.17 -5.02
N THR A 3 16.27 -10.39 -5.25
CA THR A 3 15.19 -9.52 -4.77
C THR A 3 15.12 -9.61 -3.24
N LEU A 4 15.05 -8.48 -2.54
CA LEU A 4 14.94 -8.41 -1.08
C LEU A 4 13.46 -8.23 -0.69
N THR A 5 12.95 -9.03 0.25
CA THR A 5 11.58 -8.87 0.76
C THR A 5 11.56 -7.91 1.94
N ILE A 6 10.60 -6.98 1.98
CA ILE A 6 10.52 -5.96 3.05
C ILE A 6 10.45 -6.53 4.47
N LYS A 7 9.88 -7.74 4.64
CA LYS A 7 9.78 -8.45 5.92
C LYS A 7 11.13 -8.97 6.45
N ASP A 8 12.13 -9.07 5.58
CA ASP A 8 13.44 -9.63 5.86
C ASP A 8 14.49 -8.51 6.00
N LEU A 9 14.07 -7.23 5.99
CA LEU A 9 14.99 -6.09 6.10
C LEU A 9 15.35 -5.81 7.57
N PRO A 10 16.63 -5.49 7.84
CA PRO A 10 17.07 -5.09 9.17
C PRO A 10 16.42 -3.77 9.58
N LEU A 11 15.89 -3.73 10.81
CA LEU A 11 15.14 -2.58 11.35
C LEU A 11 16.00 -1.34 11.65
N ASN A 12 17.32 -1.52 11.82
CA ASN A 12 18.21 -0.51 12.41
C ASN A 12 19.40 -0.16 11.50
N GLU A 13 19.37 -0.58 10.23
CA GLU A 13 20.47 -0.33 9.29
C GLU A 13 19.97 0.49 8.11
N GLU A 14 20.78 1.48 7.69
CA GLU A 14 20.54 2.21 6.46
C GLU A 14 20.88 1.33 5.26
N LEU A 15 19.95 1.21 4.32
CA LEU A 15 20.14 0.49 3.07
C LEU A 15 20.61 1.43 1.97
N GLU A 16 21.58 0.98 1.19
CA GLU A 16 22.07 1.67 -0.01
C GLU A 16 20.94 1.84 -1.05
N SER A 17 20.96 2.94 -1.80
CA SER A 17 19.88 3.31 -2.73
C SER A 17 19.60 2.27 -3.82
N GLU A 18 20.65 1.56 -4.26
CA GLU A 18 20.54 0.48 -5.23
C GLU A 18 19.89 -0.77 -4.65
N ALA A 19 20.09 -1.03 -3.35
CA ALA A 19 19.43 -2.13 -2.65
C ALA A 19 17.95 -1.84 -2.44
N LEU A 20 17.59 -0.58 -2.13
CA LEU A 20 16.20 -0.11 -2.03
C LEU A 20 15.42 -0.30 -3.34
N ALA A 21 16.05 -0.04 -4.50
CA ALA A 21 15.42 -0.27 -5.81
C ALA A 21 15.10 -1.76 -6.08
N ALA A 22 15.78 -2.67 -5.38
CA ALA A 22 15.56 -4.12 -5.44
C ALA A 22 14.70 -4.67 -4.27
N VAL A 23 14.24 -3.81 -3.35
CA VAL A 23 13.29 -4.17 -2.29
C VAL A 23 11.88 -4.27 -2.87
N SER A 24 11.27 -5.43 -2.68
CA SER A 24 9.87 -5.67 -2.99
C SER A 24 9.06 -5.75 -1.69
N GLY A 25 8.16 -4.79 -1.47
CA GLY A 25 7.18 -4.80 -0.39
C GLY A 25 6.09 -3.73 -0.59
N GLY A 26 4.79 -4.01 -0.47
CA GLY A 26 4.08 -5.28 -0.29
C GLY A 26 3.17 -5.57 -1.48
N MET A 27 3.27 -6.76 -2.06
CA MET A 27 2.21 -7.27 -2.94
C MET A 27 1.04 -7.71 -2.06
N GLY A 28 0.08 -6.80 -1.89
CA GLY A 28 -1.18 -7.08 -1.23
C GLY A 28 -1.92 -5.80 -0.88
N ARG A 29 -3.06 -5.56 -1.53
CA ARG A 29 -4.04 -4.61 -1.02
C ARG A 29 -4.44 -5.08 0.38
N THR A 30 -4.47 -4.20 1.38
CA THR A 30 -5.04 -4.56 2.69
C THR A 30 -6.49 -5.03 2.49
N PRO A 31 -7.06 -5.90 3.35
CA PRO A 31 -8.47 -6.26 3.26
C PRO A 31 -9.38 -5.03 3.17
N GLN A 32 -9.04 -3.94 3.85
CA GLN A 32 -9.73 -2.66 3.80
C GLN A 32 -9.63 -2.00 2.42
N GLN A 33 -8.48 -2.05 1.76
CA GLN A 33 -8.30 -1.56 0.39
C GLN A 33 -9.07 -2.39 -0.65
N ILE A 34 -9.11 -3.71 -0.47
CA ILE A 34 -9.89 -4.61 -1.34
C ILE A 34 -11.37 -4.28 -1.21
N LEU A 35 -11.88 -4.24 0.02
CA LEU A 35 -13.28 -3.92 0.30
C LEU A 35 -13.65 -2.52 -0.22
N ALA A 36 -12.79 -1.53 -0.02
CA ALA A 36 -13.02 -0.18 -0.51
C ALA A 36 -13.12 -0.12 -2.05
N TRP A 37 -12.30 -0.91 -2.75
CA TRP A 37 -12.38 -1.05 -4.21
C TRP A 37 -13.67 -1.76 -4.64
N GLU A 38 -14.07 -2.84 -3.96
CA GLU A 38 -15.30 -3.58 -4.28
C GLU A 38 -16.57 -2.74 -4.11
N ILE A 39 -16.60 -1.84 -3.11
CA ILE A 39 -17.74 -0.94 -2.85
C ILE A 39 -17.76 0.23 -3.84
N SER A 40 -16.61 0.87 -4.07
CA SER A 40 -16.58 2.18 -4.76
C SER A 40 -16.03 2.16 -6.18
N GLY A 41 -15.30 1.11 -6.57
CA GLY A 41 -14.50 1.08 -7.80
C GLY A 41 -13.32 2.07 -7.82
N LYS A 42 -12.99 2.70 -6.69
CA LYS A 42 -11.94 3.73 -6.57
C LYS A 42 -10.73 3.18 -5.79
N PRO A 43 -9.50 3.63 -6.12
CA PRO A 43 -8.32 3.29 -5.34
C PRO A 43 -8.43 3.85 -3.92
N ALA A 44 -7.97 3.08 -2.94
CA ALA A 44 -8.10 3.40 -1.52
C ALA A 44 -6.73 3.48 -0.81
N THR A 45 -6.67 4.31 0.23
CA THR A 45 -5.52 4.36 1.14
C THR A 45 -5.38 3.04 1.90
N TRP A 46 -4.25 2.80 2.56
CA TRP A 46 -4.03 1.59 3.38
C TRP A 46 -5.09 1.37 4.48
N GLN A 47 -5.79 2.44 4.88
CA GLN A 47 -6.90 2.44 5.85
C GLN A 47 -8.28 2.17 5.21
N GLY A 48 -8.36 2.05 3.88
CA GLY A 48 -9.62 1.86 3.14
C GLY A 48 -10.37 3.16 2.81
N LEU A 49 -9.71 4.34 2.88
CA LEU A 49 -10.34 5.60 2.51
C LEU A 49 -10.25 5.84 1.00
N VAL A 50 -11.32 6.33 0.40
CA VAL A 50 -11.40 6.67 -1.03
C VAL A 50 -11.56 8.17 -1.22
N LEU A 51 -11.10 8.69 -2.36
CA LEU A 51 -11.29 10.10 -2.70
C LEU A 51 -12.70 10.32 -3.27
N ASN A 52 -13.49 11.15 -2.61
CA ASN A 52 -14.81 11.55 -3.07
C ASN A 52 -14.76 12.67 -4.11
N ASP A 53 -15.91 13.04 -4.66
CA ASP A 53 -16.00 14.02 -5.75
C ASP A 53 -15.71 15.45 -5.28
N GLN A 54 -15.69 15.68 -3.96
CA GLN A 54 -15.26 16.91 -3.30
C GLN A 54 -13.76 16.89 -2.93
N ASN A 55 -12.98 15.91 -3.45
CA ASN A 55 -11.56 15.72 -3.15
C ASN A 55 -11.25 15.51 -1.67
N ARG A 56 -12.15 14.88 -0.93
CA ARG A 56 -11.94 14.50 0.48
C ARG A 56 -11.81 12.99 0.60
N LEU A 57 -10.97 12.56 1.55
CA LEU A 57 -10.86 11.15 1.91
C LEU A 57 -12.01 10.76 2.84
N GLU A 58 -12.77 9.75 2.45
CA GLU A 58 -13.87 9.20 3.24
C GLU A 58 -13.89 7.68 3.19
N LEU A 59 -14.59 7.06 4.15
CA LEU A 59 -14.88 5.64 4.06
C LEU A 59 -15.94 5.43 2.97
N PRO A 60 -15.73 4.49 2.03
CA PRO A 60 -16.75 4.15 1.06
C PRO A 60 -17.95 3.54 1.79
N VAL A 61 -19.12 4.12 1.59
CA VAL A 61 -20.38 3.67 2.17
C VAL A 61 -21.10 2.80 1.16
N ILE A 62 -21.76 1.73 1.63
CA ILE A 62 -22.63 0.85 0.81
C ILE A 62 -23.88 1.61 0.38
#